data_AF-A0AAF0J585-F1
#
_entry.id   AF-A0AAF0J585-F1
#
_cell.length_a   1.000
_cell.length_b   1.000
_cell.length_c   1.000
_cell.angle_alpha   90.00
_cell.angle_beta   90.00
_cell.angle_gamma   90.00
#
_symmetry.space_group_name_H-M   'P 1'
#
loop_
_entity.id
_entity.type
_entity.pdbx_description
1 polymer ?
#
loop_
_entity_poly.entity_id
_entity_poly.type
_entity_poly.pdbx_seq_one_letter_code
_entity_poly.pdbx_strand_id
1 'polypeptide(L)'
;MNTPLTASGSSSVDQLSVESAPSSRKSLFQGSKNVDWKGFVRVAGFDTMPDADFTWSRNFSFTQQIKSEGYVRTKKARTFMCAVDATPCSERALEWLMENLVDDGDQVVAVRILDEEVEPIQDLASIRESAQNLLSSIVELNETSENRRISVTVEFVAGYIRTSIMRLVVMYRPDSLTISTRGKQVSALQKMLGSTPLGSISKYLIWQSPVPVIIVRPEDRVRKHLSKRMADPRRREYQSLVGSEDNLPMRTSHLPWK
;
A
#
# COMPACT_ATOMS: atom_id res chain seq x y z
N MET A 1 -34.19 -15.90 -64.30
CA MET A 1 -34.48 -14.54 -63.83
C MET A 1 -35.09 -14.65 -62.46
N ASN A 2 -34.40 -14.18 -61.42
CA ASN A 2 -34.97 -13.79 -60.13
C ASN A 2 -33.88 -13.04 -59.35
N THR A 3 -34.17 -11.79 -59.02
CA THR A 3 -33.32 -10.81 -58.34
C THR A 3 -33.22 -11.09 -56.83
N PRO A 4 -32.08 -10.82 -56.17
CA PRO A 4 -31.96 -10.92 -54.73
C PRO A 4 -32.27 -9.58 -54.03
N LEU A 5 -32.95 -9.66 -52.89
CA LEU A 5 -33.13 -8.55 -51.95
C LEU A 5 -31.99 -8.57 -50.92
N THR A 6 -31.20 -7.51 -50.92
CA THR A 6 -30.18 -7.18 -49.90
C THR A 6 -30.84 -6.48 -48.71
N ALA A 7 -30.72 -7.04 -47.51
CA ALA A 7 -31.05 -6.37 -46.27
C ALA A 7 -29.76 -5.84 -45.62
N SER A 8 -29.55 -4.53 -45.68
CA SER A 8 -28.58 -3.79 -44.88
C SER A 8 -29.25 -3.32 -43.59
N GLY A 9 -28.87 -3.89 -42.45
CA GLY A 9 -29.29 -3.45 -41.13
C GLY A 9 -28.06 -3.26 -40.24
N SER A 10 -27.67 -2.01 -40.05
CA SER A 10 -26.61 -1.54 -39.16
C SER A 10 -27.04 -1.64 -37.70
N SER A 11 -26.22 -2.26 -36.84
CA SER A 11 -26.24 -2.00 -35.39
C SER A 11 -24.81 -1.82 -34.90
N SER A 12 -24.47 -0.57 -34.65
CA SER A 12 -23.25 -0.10 -34.00
C SER A 12 -23.09 -0.76 -32.63
N VAL A 13 -21.93 -1.37 -32.40
CA VAL A 13 -21.51 -1.84 -31.08
C VAL A 13 -20.58 -0.76 -30.54
N ASP A 14 -21.07 0.03 -29.59
CA ASP A 14 -20.27 1.03 -28.88
C ASP A 14 -19.13 0.33 -28.13
N GLN A 15 -17.91 0.52 -28.63
CA GLN A 15 -16.69 0.21 -27.91
C GLN A 15 -16.48 1.29 -26.84
N LEU A 16 -16.86 0.98 -25.60
CA LEU A 16 -16.41 1.73 -24.42
C LEU A 16 -14.92 1.41 -24.18
N SER A 17 -14.05 2.10 -24.90
CA SER A 17 -12.62 2.21 -24.60
C SER A 17 -12.43 3.03 -23.33
N VAL A 18 -12.26 2.35 -22.20
CA VAL A 18 -11.74 2.97 -20.96
C VAL A 18 -10.23 3.15 -21.13
N GLU A 19 -9.86 4.27 -21.75
CA GLU A 19 -8.47 4.68 -21.90
C GLU A 19 -8.03 5.43 -20.63
N SER A 20 -7.46 4.70 -19.65
CA SER A 20 -6.77 5.33 -18.53
C SER A 20 -5.29 5.53 -18.90
N ALA A 21 -4.92 6.76 -19.25
CA ALA A 21 -3.53 7.16 -19.46
C ALA A 21 -2.67 6.84 -18.21
N PRO A 22 -1.37 6.48 -18.36
CA PRO A 22 -0.47 6.39 -17.23
C PRO A 22 -0.19 7.80 -16.71
N SER A 23 -0.99 8.24 -15.74
CA SER A 23 -0.66 9.40 -14.91
C SER A 23 0.76 9.19 -14.36
N SER A 24 1.67 10.13 -14.65
CA SER A 24 3.00 10.19 -14.05
C SER A 24 2.84 10.49 -12.56
N ARG A 25 2.51 9.47 -11.78
CA ARG A 25 2.31 9.55 -10.33
C ARG A 25 3.63 9.99 -9.69
N LYS A 26 3.59 11.09 -8.93
CA LYS A 26 4.73 11.54 -8.13
C LYS A 26 4.96 10.52 -7.01
N SER A 27 6.22 10.16 -6.76
CA SER A 27 6.58 9.32 -5.62
C SER A 27 6.18 10.00 -4.32
N LEU A 28 5.69 9.24 -3.34
CA LEU A 28 5.38 9.74 -1.99
C LEU A 28 6.65 10.23 -1.25
N PHE A 29 7.83 9.97 -1.81
CA PHE A 29 9.10 10.46 -1.31
C PHE A 29 9.62 11.68 -2.09
N GLN A 30 8.93 12.15 -3.13
CA GLN A 30 9.31 13.31 -3.95
C GLN A 30 8.34 14.51 -3.78
N GLY A 31 8.74 15.50 -2.99
CA GLY A 31 8.10 16.83 -2.80
C GLY A 31 7.39 16.97 -1.45
N SER A 32 7.31 18.13 -0.76
CA SER A 32 7.54 19.55 -1.09
C SER A 32 8.28 20.25 0.07
N LYS A 33 9.11 21.26 -0.22
CA LYS A 33 9.78 22.06 0.82
C LYS A 33 8.76 22.91 1.57
N ASN A 34 8.74 22.81 2.90
CA ASN A 34 7.81 23.49 3.81
C ASN A 34 6.34 23.13 3.57
N VAL A 35 5.91 21.97 4.08
CA VAL A 35 4.49 21.62 4.16
C VAL A 35 3.96 22.11 5.51
N ASP A 36 3.15 23.17 5.46
CA ASP A 36 2.26 23.51 6.57
C ASP A 36 1.14 22.46 6.59
N TRP A 37 1.20 21.51 7.53
CA TRP A 37 0.17 20.47 7.68
C TRP A 37 -1.08 21.09 8.30
N LYS A 38 -1.84 21.86 7.51
CA LYS A 38 -3.06 22.54 7.96
C LYS A 38 -4.02 21.54 8.60
N GLY A 39 -4.54 21.86 9.77
CA GLY A 39 -5.43 20.98 10.51
C GLY A 39 -4.71 19.79 11.17
N PHE A 40 -3.38 19.76 11.20
CA PHE A 40 -2.59 18.79 11.95
C PHE A 40 -1.63 19.50 12.90
N VAL A 41 -1.47 18.92 14.09
CA VAL A 41 -0.55 19.39 15.13
C VAL A 41 0.56 18.38 15.31
N ARG A 42 1.81 18.88 15.32
CA ARG A 42 2.98 18.07 15.66
C ARG A 42 2.93 17.70 17.14
N VAL A 43 3.11 16.41 17.43
CA VAL A 43 3.00 15.87 18.79
C VAL A 43 4.37 15.64 19.39
N ALA A 44 5.14 14.75 18.76
CA ALA A 44 6.44 14.32 19.24
C ALA A 44 7.33 13.97 18.05
N GLY A 45 8.63 14.15 18.23
CA GLY A 45 9.65 13.64 17.32
C GLY A 45 10.79 13.08 18.15
N PHE A 46 11.19 11.84 17.85
CA PHE A 46 12.33 11.20 18.48
C PHE A 46 13.38 10.97 17.41
N ASP A 47 14.58 11.48 17.63
CA ASP A 47 15.71 11.32 16.72
C ASP A 47 16.88 10.75 17.50
N THR A 48 17.15 9.46 17.33
CA THR A 48 18.29 8.79 17.95
C THR A 48 19.46 8.63 16.98
N MET A 49 19.31 9.11 15.74
CA MET A 49 20.30 8.89 14.68
C MET A 49 21.67 9.54 14.95
N PRO A 50 21.78 10.79 15.46
CA PRO A 50 23.07 11.42 15.71
C PRO A 50 23.92 10.71 16.76
N ASP A 51 23.26 10.10 17.75
CA ASP A 51 23.93 9.51 18.91
C ASP A 51 24.02 7.97 18.81
N ALA A 52 23.44 7.37 17.76
CA ALA A 52 23.26 5.93 17.64
C ALA A 52 24.59 5.17 17.83
N ASP A 53 25.67 5.65 17.20
CA ASP A 53 27.00 5.03 17.26
C ASP A 53 27.63 5.04 18.66
N PHE A 54 27.21 5.97 19.52
CA PHE A 54 27.70 6.11 20.88
C PHE A 54 26.85 5.34 21.90
N THR A 55 25.71 4.78 21.49
CA THR A 55 24.85 3.99 22.37
C THR A 55 25.16 2.50 22.27
N TRP A 56 25.10 1.80 23.41
CA TRP A 56 25.23 0.33 23.46
C TRP A 56 24.24 -0.39 22.53
N SER A 57 23.06 0.19 22.35
CA SER A 57 22.00 -0.40 21.54
C SER A 57 22.20 -0.22 20.03
N ARG A 58 23.00 0.78 19.62
CA ARG A 58 23.21 1.18 18.21
C ARG A 58 21.90 1.32 17.42
N ASN A 59 20.80 1.66 18.10
CA ASN A 59 19.48 1.79 17.50
C ASN A 59 19.40 3.14 16.78
N PHE A 60 19.64 3.11 15.47
CA PHE A 60 19.43 4.26 14.61
C PHE A 60 17.94 4.36 14.25
N SER A 61 17.24 5.33 14.82
CA SER A 61 15.80 5.50 14.61
C SER A 61 15.40 6.97 14.57
N PHE A 62 14.43 7.28 13.72
CA PHE A 62 13.82 8.59 13.59
C PHE A 62 12.32 8.42 13.52
N THR A 63 11.62 9.02 14.47
CA THR A 63 10.16 8.96 14.58
C THR A 63 9.60 10.36 14.53
N GLN A 64 8.55 10.57 13.74
CA GLN A 64 7.80 11.81 13.71
C GLN A 64 6.30 11.50 13.83
N GLN A 65 5.63 12.17 14.77
CA GLN A 65 4.20 12.00 15.00
C GLN A 65 3.45 13.31 14.84
N ILE A 66 2.33 13.24 14.11
CA ILE A 66 1.31 14.29 14.01
C ILE A 66 -0.06 13.72 14.38
N LYS A 67 -0.98 14.62 14.70
CA LYS A 67 -2.40 14.33 14.94
C LYS A 67 -3.23 15.37 14.24
N SER A 68 -4.34 14.97 13.64
CA SER A 68 -5.31 15.94 13.17
C SER A 68 -5.86 16.74 14.35
N GLU A 69 -6.30 17.96 14.09
CA GLU A 69 -7.05 18.75 15.06
C GLU A 69 -8.31 18.00 15.47
N GLY A 70 -8.61 18.00 16.78
CA GLY A 70 -9.73 17.27 17.33
C GLY A 70 -9.59 15.73 17.36
N TYR A 71 -8.43 15.16 17.00
CA TYR A 71 -8.19 13.73 17.21
C TYR A 71 -8.20 13.39 18.71
N VAL A 72 -9.07 12.45 19.10
CA VAL A 72 -9.13 11.89 20.45
C VAL A 72 -9.07 10.37 20.35
N ARG A 73 -8.07 9.77 20.99
CA ARG A 73 -7.98 8.31 21.04
C ARG A 73 -9.10 7.76 21.91
N THR A 74 -9.94 6.91 21.33
CA THR A 74 -11.02 6.21 22.04
C THR A 74 -10.65 4.76 22.34
N LYS A 75 -11.47 4.04 23.10
CA LYS A 75 -11.31 2.60 23.33
C LYS A 75 -11.46 1.76 22.05
N LYS A 76 -12.05 2.33 21.00
CA LYS A 76 -12.26 1.69 19.70
C LYS A 76 -11.19 2.10 18.67
N ALA A 77 -10.26 2.98 19.04
CA ALA A 77 -9.22 3.43 18.13
C ALA A 77 -8.32 2.26 17.73
N ARG A 78 -8.29 1.97 16.43
CA ARG A 78 -7.45 0.93 15.85
C ARG A 78 -6.12 1.54 15.45
N THR A 79 -5.09 0.71 15.37
CA THR A 79 -3.77 1.09 14.90
C THR A 79 -3.44 0.25 13.67
N PHE A 80 -3.28 0.89 12.53
CA PHE A 80 -2.87 0.24 11.28
C PHE A 80 -1.41 0.54 10.97
N MET A 81 -0.62 -0.50 10.73
CA MET A 81 0.80 -0.36 10.38
C MET A 81 1.00 -0.65 8.90
N CYS A 82 1.79 0.17 8.21
CA CYS A 82 2.17 -0.06 6.82
C CYS A 82 3.69 -0.03 6.68
N ALA A 83 4.27 -1.10 6.11
CA ALA A 83 5.69 -1.11 5.77
C ALA A 83 5.89 -0.49 4.38
N VAL A 84 6.55 0.67 4.35
CA VAL A 84 6.74 1.48 3.15
C VAL A 84 8.23 1.58 2.84
N ASP A 85 8.58 1.37 1.57
CA ASP A 85 9.92 1.60 1.03
C ASP A 85 9.84 2.62 -0.12
N ALA A 86 10.96 3.04 -0.69
CA ALA A 86 10.95 3.96 -1.84
C ALA A 86 10.57 3.26 -3.16
N THR A 87 9.54 2.40 -3.16
CA THR A 87 9.03 1.73 -4.36
C THR A 87 7.57 2.07 -4.63
N PRO A 88 7.16 2.18 -5.91
CA PRO A 88 5.76 2.45 -6.26
C PRO A 88 4.77 1.39 -5.77
N CYS A 89 5.26 0.19 -5.41
CA CYS A 89 4.41 -0.88 -4.91
C CYS A 89 4.02 -0.66 -3.45
N SER A 90 4.93 -0.14 -2.63
CA SER A 90 4.65 0.13 -1.22
C SER A 90 3.91 1.46 -1.03
N GLU A 91 4.18 2.44 -1.88
CA GLU A 91 3.37 3.67 -1.96
C GLU A 91 1.89 3.35 -2.21
N ARG A 92 1.60 2.51 -3.21
CA ARG A 92 0.23 2.05 -3.46
C ARG A 92 -0.35 1.22 -2.32
N ALA A 93 0.47 0.53 -1.55
CA ALA A 93 0.00 -0.21 -0.38
C ALA A 93 -0.48 0.73 0.73
N LEU A 94 0.21 1.87 0.89
CA LEU A 94 -0.19 2.93 1.81
C LEU A 94 -1.45 3.67 1.32
N GLU A 95 -1.53 4.00 0.04
CA GLU A 95 -2.75 4.56 -0.58
C GLU A 95 -3.95 3.64 -0.32
N TRP A 96 -3.82 2.34 -0.65
CA TRP A 96 -4.87 1.36 -0.44
C TRP A 96 -5.29 1.26 1.04
N LEU A 97 -4.33 1.32 1.98
CA LEU A 97 -4.62 1.34 3.42
C LEU A 97 -5.50 2.54 3.78
N MET A 98 -5.09 3.74 3.35
CA MET A 98 -5.79 4.99 3.63
C MET A 98 -7.19 5.00 3.02
N GLU A 99 -7.37 4.46 1.82
CA GLU A 99 -8.66 4.43 1.13
C GLU A 99 -9.64 3.39 1.70
N ASN A 100 -9.15 2.23 2.16
CA ASN A 100 -10.01 1.08 2.42
C ASN A 100 -10.17 0.71 3.90
N LEU A 101 -9.22 1.07 4.78
CA LEU A 101 -9.23 0.61 6.17
C LEU A 101 -9.33 1.74 7.19
N VAL A 102 -8.67 2.87 6.93
CA VAL A 102 -8.54 3.96 7.88
C VAL A 102 -9.85 4.74 8.02
N ASP A 103 -10.30 4.90 9.26
CA ASP A 103 -11.52 5.63 9.63
C ASP A 103 -11.22 6.69 10.72
N ASP A 104 -12.22 7.49 11.07
CA ASP A 104 -12.16 8.51 12.12
C ASP A 104 -11.74 7.89 13.47
N GLY A 105 -10.72 8.48 14.10
CA GLY A 105 -10.18 8.05 15.38
C GLY A 105 -9.11 6.96 15.30
N ASP A 106 -8.75 6.49 14.11
CA ASP A 106 -7.68 5.51 13.94
C ASP A 106 -6.27 6.14 13.97
N GLN A 107 -5.28 5.28 14.17
CA GLN A 107 -3.87 5.61 14.07
C GLN A 107 -3.22 4.88 12.90
N VAL A 108 -2.44 5.61 12.11
CA VAL A 108 -1.62 5.07 11.03
C VAL A 108 -0.16 5.12 11.44
N VAL A 109 0.55 4.00 11.34
CA VAL A 109 1.99 3.88 11.60
C VAL A 109 2.69 3.46 10.31
N ALA A 110 3.29 4.43 9.61
CA ALA A 110 4.04 4.20 8.39
C ALA A 110 5.52 3.96 8.73
N VAL A 111 6.03 2.79 8.37
CA VAL A 111 7.35 2.32 8.79
C VAL A 111 8.25 2.13 7.59
N ARG A 112 9.43 2.74 7.63
CA ARG A 112 10.50 2.54 6.65
C ARG A 112 11.74 1.96 7.34
N ILE A 113 12.19 0.80 6.86
CA ILE A 113 13.44 0.21 7.34
C ILE A 113 14.58 0.63 6.40
N LEU A 114 15.64 1.18 6.98
CA LEU A 114 16.88 1.55 6.32
C LEU A 114 17.87 0.38 6.48
N ASP A 115 18.01 -0.41 5.44
CA ASP A 115 18.93 -1.55 5.44
C ASP A 115 20.26 -1.12 4.79
N GLU A 116 21.32 -1.00 5.59
CA GLU A 116 22.64 -0.54 5.16
C GLU A 116 23.22 -1.39 4.02
N GLU A 117 22.89 -2.68 3.94
CA GLU A 117 23.33 -3.56 2.87
C GLU A 117 22.63 -3.24 1.53
N VAL A 118 21.46 -2.62 1.59
CA VAL A 118 20.58 -2.35 0.43
C VAL A 118 20.61 -0.88 0.02
N GLU A 119 20.74 0.02 0.98
CA GLU A 119 20.80 1.46 0.80
C GLU A 119 21.74 2.01 1.87
N PRO A 120 22.96 2.48 1.49
CA PRO A 120 23.84 3.11 2.45
C PRO A 120 23.10 4.30 3.06
N ILE A 121 23.17 4.42 4.39
CA ILE A 121 22.52 5.49 5.13
C ILE A 121 23.04 6.82 4.56
N GLN A 122 22.16 7.55 3.91
CA GLN A 122 22.42 8.89 3.39
C GLN A 122 22.60 9.86 4.57
N ASP A 123 23.04 11.09 4.31
CA ASP A 123 23.12 12.13 5.34
C ASP A 123 21.79 12.26 6.11
N LEU A 124 21.88 12.48 7.43
CA LEU A 124 20.74 12.57 8.35
C LEU A 124 19.68 13.57 7.87
N ALA A 125 20.10 14.64 7.20
CA ALA A 125 19.21 15.62 6.60
C ALA A 125 18.24 14.99 5.58
N SER A 126 18.73 14.12 4.71
CA SER A 126 17.93 13.45 3.67
C SER A 126 16.90 12.46 4.24
N ILE A 127 17.24 11.81 5.34
CA ILE A 127 16.35 10.88 6.05
C ILE A 127 15.21 11.65 6.71
N ARG A 128 15.54 12.77 7.37
CA ARG A 128 14.55 13.68 7.95
C ARG A 128 13.62 14.25 6.87
N GLU A 129 14.17 14.68 5.74
CA GLU A 129 13.38 15.15 4.59
C GLU A 129 12.47 14.05 4.03
N SER A 130 12.99 12.83 3.85
CA SER A 130 12.20 11.68 3.39
C SER A 130 11.05 11.33 4.33
N ALA A 131 11.27 11.42 5.65
CA ALA A 131 10.25 11.18 6.64
C ALA A 131 9.17 12.27 6.62
N GLN A 132 9.56 13.54 6.46
CA GLN A 132 8.62 14.66 6.30
C GLN A 132 7.80 14.55 5.02
N ASN A 133 8.41 14.12 3.90
CA ASN A 133 7.70 13.90 2.65
C ASN A 133 6.66 12.79 2.81
N LEU A 134 7.04 11.64 3.39
CA LEU A 134 6.11 10.53 3.64
C LEU A 134 4.93 10.96 4.53
N LEU A 135 5.21 11.73 5.58
CA LEU A 135 4.18 12.26 6.46
C LEU A 135 3.22 13.20 5.70
N SER A 136 3.77 14.08 4.86
CA SER A 136 2.99 15.02 4.05
C SER A 136 2.12 14.29 3.03
N SER A 137 2.63 13.23 2.42
CA SER A 137 1.85 12.37 1.55
C SER A 137 0.68 11.69 2.27
N ILE A 138 0.85 11.25 3.52
CA ILE A 138 -0.25 10.66 4.30
C ILE A 138 -1.33 11.72 4.60
N VAL A 139 -0.91 12.96 4.90
CA VAL A 139 -1.85 14.08 5.09
C VAL A 139 -2.63 14.36 3.80
N GLU A 140 -1.95 14.46 2.66
CA GLU A 140 -2.59 14.65 1.34
C GLU A 140 -3.56 13.50 0.99
N LEU A 141 -3.18 12.25 1.27
CA LEU A 141 -4.07 11.09 1.10
C LEU A 141 -5.31 11.17 2.00
N ASN A 142 -5.16 11.71 3.21
CA ASN A 142 -6.29 11.89 4.10
C ASN A 142 -7.23 13.01 3.65
N GLU A 143 -6.68 14.13 3.16
CA GLU A 143 -7.43 15.27 2.62
C GLU A 143 -8.22 14.88 1.36
N THR A 144 -7.62 14.09 0.47
CA THR A 144 -8.26 13.64 -0.78
C THR A 144 -9.36 12.60 -0.57
N SER A 145 -9.34 11.88 0.56
CA SER A 145 -10.37 10.90 0.92
C SER A 145 -11.56 11.57 1.60
N GLU A 146 -11.48 11.76 2.92
CA GLU A 146 -12.62 12.13 3.77
C GLU A 146 -12.24 13.10 4.91
N ASN A 147 -11.00 13.61 4.92
CA ASN A 147 -10.44 14.46 5.96
C ASN A 147 -10.67 13.93 7.39
N ARG A 148 -10.32 12.66 7.59
CA ARG A 148 -10.56 11.93 8.85
C ARG A 148 -9.71 12.45 9.99
N ARG A 149 -10.24 12.34 11.21
CA ARG A 149 -9.52 12.65 12.43
C ARG A 149 -8.61 11.50 12.84
N ILE A 150 -7.35 11.54 12.40
CA ILE A 150 -6.39 10.44 12.60
C ILE A 150 -5.10 10.90 13.31
N SER A 151 -4.40 9.94 13.93
CA SER A 151 -3.01 10.13 14.34
C SER A 151 -2.08 9.43 13.36
N VAL A 152 -1.03 10.12 12.92
CA VAL A 152 -0.05 9.55 11.99
C VAL A 152 1.32 9.53 12.67
N THR A 153 1.95 8.36 12.67
CA THR A 153 3.34 8.16 13.11
C THR A 153 4.13 7.65 11.92
N VAL A 154 5.22 8.35 11.57
CA VAL A 154 6.21 7.90 10.60
C VAL A 154 7.44 7.47 11.37
N GLU A 155 7.93 6.26 11.10
CA GLU A 155 9.10 5.71 11.76
C GLU A 155 10.11 5.16 10.75
N PHE A 156 11.33 5.68 10.84
CA PHE A 156 12.49 5.24 10.08
C PHE A 156 13.44 4.53 11.03
N VAL A 157 13.77 3.28 10.76
CA VAL A 157 14.65 2.47 11.63
C VAL A 157 15.74 1.85 10.78
N ALA A 158 17.01 1.98 11.16
CA ALA A 158 18.06 1.22 10.51
C ALA A 158 18.14 -0.21 11.05
N GLY A 159 18.46 -1.15 10.17
CA GLY A 159 18.70 -2.54 10.51
C GLY A 159 18.01 -3.51 9.56
N TYR A 160 18.01 -4.78 9.96
CA TYR A 160 17.48 -5.85 9.12
C TYR A 160 15.95 -5.80 9.01
N ILE A 161 15.45 -5.73 7.78
CA ILE A 161 14.02 -5.53 7.48
C ILE A 161 13.09 -6.48 8.23
N ARG A 162 13.42 -7.77 8.28
CA ARG A 162 12.57 -8.79 8.90
C ARG A 162 12.43 -8.60 10.41
N THR A 163 13.55 -8.47 11.11
CA THR A 163 13.57 -8.36 12.58
C THR A 163 13.07 -7.00 13.03
N SER A 164 13.42 -5.92 12.32
CA SER A 164 12.96 -4.57 12.62
C SER A 164 11.43 -4.45 12.47
N ILE A 165 10.84 -4.96 11.39
CA ILE A 165 9.38 -4.95 11.24
C ILE A 165 8.71 -5.74 12.38
N MET A 166 9.21 -6.93 12.72
CA MET A 166 8.63 -7.72 13.83
C MET A 166 8.74 -7.01 15.18
N ARG A 167 9.88 -6.36 15.46
CA ARG A 167 10.06 -5.55 16.68
C ARG A 167 9.02 -4.43 16.75
N LEU A 168 8.78 -3.75 15.64
CA LEU A 168 7.81 -2.66 15.58
C LEU A 168 6.37 -3.16 15.69
N VAL A 169 6.04 -4.31 15.10
CA VAL A 169 4.73 -4.97 15.30
C VAL A 169 4.49 -5.27 16.79
N VAL A 170 5.49 -5.77 17.51
CA VAL A 170 5.38 -6.02 18.96
C VAL A 170 5.24 -4.72 19.76
N MET A 171 5.93 -3.65 19.34
CA MET A 171 5.91 -2.35 20.01
C MET A 171 4.56 -1.63 19.83
N TYR A 172 4.09 -1.49 18.59
CA TYR A 172 2.87 -0.74 18.28
C TYR A 172 1.60 -1.57 18.44
N ARG A 173 1.69 -2.90 18.43
CA ARG A 173 0.55 -3.82 18.45
C ARG A 173 -0.56 -3.41 17.48
N PRO A 174 -0.26 -3.27 16.17
CA PRO A 174 -1.27 -2.86 15.20
C PRO A 174 -2.33 -3.95 15.01
N ASP A 175 -3.55 -3.54 14.66
CA ASP A 175 -4.66 -4.43 14.30
C ASP A 175 -4.41 -5.17 12.97
N SER A 176 -3.62 -4.57 12.08
CA SER A 176 -3.11 -5.25 10.88
C SER A 176 -1.82 -4.60 10.37
N LEU A 177 -0.98 -5.42 9.70
CA LEU A 177 0.21 -4.99 8.98
C LEU A 177 -0.02 -5.05 7.48
N THR A 178 0.04 -3.91 6.80
CA THR A 178 -0.08 -3.82 5.34
C THR A 178 1.30 -3.75 4.69
N ILE A 179 1.53 -4.60 3.70
CA ILE A 179 2.77 -4.69 2.93
C ILE A 179 2.48 -4.76 1.43
N SER A 180 3.47 -4.38 0.62
CA SER A 180 3.41 -4.62 -0.81
C SER A 180 3.89 -6.03 -1.18
N THR A 181 3.52 -6.50 -2.37
CA THR A 181 4.01 -7.80 -2.89
C THR A 181 5.51 -7.87 -3.17
N ARG A 182 6.25 -6.75 -3.16
CA ARG A 182 7.68 -6.70 -3.50
C ARG A 182 8.40 -5.57 -2.76
N GLY A 183 9.57 -5.88 -2.20
CA GLY A 183 10.61 -4.88 -1.96
C GLY A 183 11.40 -4.56 -3.23
N LYS A 184 12.46 -3.75 -3.12
CA LYS A 184 13.39 -3.39 -4.21
C LYS A 184 13.76 -4.61 -5.08
N GLN A 185 13.74 -4.43 -6.39
CA GLN A 185 13.76 -5.50 -7.39
C GLN A 185 15.01 -6.39 -7.27
N VAL A 186 14.77 -7.70 -7.15
CA VAL A 186 15.80 -8.72 -7.32
C VAL A 186 16.29 -8.75 -8.78
N SER A 187 17.61 -8.74 -8.98
CA SER A 187 18.29 -8.76 -10.30
C SER A 187 17.76 -9.86 -11.23
N ALA A 188 17.75 -9.60 -12.53
CA ALA A 188 17.27 -10.53 -13.56
C ALA A 188 17.95 -11.90 -13.50
N LEU A 189 19.23 -11.94 -13.11
CA LEU A 189 20.01 -13.17 -12.94
C LEU A 189 19.43 -14.08 -11.84
N GLN A 190 18.97 -13.51 -10.74
CA GLN A 190 18.44 -14.24 -9.59
C GLN A 190 17.03 -14.82 -9.86
N LYS A 191 16.30 -14.20 -10.80
CA LYS A 191 15.04 -14.74 -11.35
C LYS A 191 15.28 -15.96 -12.24
N MET A 192 16.42 -16.02 -12.92
CA MET A 192 16.80 -17.16 -13.76
C MET A 192 17.21 -18.40 -12.94
N LEU A 193 17.66 -18.20 -11.70
CA LEU A 193 18.06 -19.26 -10.76
C LEU A 193 16.88 -19.87 -9.96
N GLY A 194 15.64 -19.69 -10.40
CA GLY A 194 14.47 -20.40 -9.84
C GLY A 194 13.94 -19.87 -8.50
N SER A 195 14.35 -18.68 -8.06
CA SER A 195 13.81 -18.08 -6.83
C SER A 195 12.38 -17.54 -7.06
N THR A 196 11.40 -18.12 -6.36
CA THR A 196 9.97 -17.77 -6.44
C THR A 196 9.73 -16.29 -6.07
N PRO A 197 8.87 -15.55 -6.81
CA PRO A 197 8.72 -14.10 -6.69
C PRO A 197 7.90 -13.58 -5.49
N LEU A 198 7.58 -14.42 -4.49
CA LEU A 198 7.14 -13.90 -3.20
C LEU A 198 8.38 -13.34 -2.52
N GLY A 199 8.46 -12.02 -2.38
CA GLY A 199 9.60 -11.38 -1.72
C GLY A 199 9.81 -12.05 -0.36
N SER A 200 11.03 -12.48 -0.06
CA SER A 200 11.38 -13.25 1.15
C SER A 200 10.75 -12.68 2.43
N ILE A 201 10.60 -11.35 2.49
CA ILE A 201 9.93 -10.60 3.56
C ILE A 201 8.43 -10.93 3.62
N SER A 202 7.66 -10.81 2.54
CA SER A 202 6.21 -11.09 2.53
C SER A 202 5.89 -12.51 3.02
N LYS A 203 6.67 -13.52 2.58
CA LYS A 203 6.53 -14.90 3.04
C LYS A 203 6.86 -15.03 4.53
N TYR A 204 7.94 -14.40 4.97
CA TYR A 204 8.35 -14.39 6.36
C TYR A 204 7.29 -13.76 7.26
N LEU A 205 6.74 -12.60 6.87
CA LEU A 205 5.71 -11.90 7.63
C LEU A 205 4.40 -12.69 7.71
N ILE A 206 3.95 -13.31 6.61
CA ILE A 206 2.76 -14.19 6.67
C ILE A 206 2.95 -15.33 7.68
N TRP A 207 4.16 -15.88 7.75
CA TRP A 207 4.43 -17.06 8.58
C TRP A 207 4.69 -16.74 10.05
N GLN A 208 5.27 -15.59 10.34
CA GLN A 208 5.78 -15.23 11.68
C GLN A 208 5.04 -14.08 12.35
N SER A 209 4.28 -13.27 11.59
CA SER A 209 3.62 -12.10 12.15
C SER A 209 2.55 -12.51 13.17
N PRO A 210 2.54 -11.91 14.37
CA PRO A 210 1.49 -12.13 15.37
C PRO A 210 0.18 -11.38 15.03
N VAL A 211 0.22 -10.48 14.04
CA VAL A 211 -0.93 -9.68 13.58
C VAL A 211 -1.31 -10.07 12.14
N PRO A 212 -2.57 -9.88 11.73
CA PRO A 212 -2.99 -10.09 10.34
C PRO A 212 -2.14 -9.30 9.34
N VAL A 213 -1.68 -9.96 8.27
CA VAL A 213 -0.86 -9.34 7.22
C VAL A 213 -1.67 -9.19 5.94
N ILE A 214 -1.78 -7.95 5.45
CA ILE A 214 -2.49 -7.61 4.21
C ILE A 214 -1.48 -7.33 3.11
N ILE A 215 -1.63 -8.00 1.97
CA ILE A 215 -0.69 -7.88 0.85
C ILE A 215 -1.36 -7.17 -0.33
N VAL A 216 -0.91 -5.95 -0.59
CA VAL A 216 -1.40 -5.15 -1.70
C VAL A 216 -0.63 -5.48 -2.98
N ARG A 217 -1.38 -5.85 -4.02
CA ARG A 217 -0.84 -6.18 -5.34
C ARG A 217 -0.85 -4.95 -6.24
N PRO A 218 0.24 -4.68 -7.00
CA PRO A 218 0.25 -3.59 -7.96
C PRO A 218 -0.71 -3.88 -9.11
N GLU A 219 -1.40 -2.84 -9.57
CA GLU A 219 -2.44 -2.93 -10.62
C GLU A 219 -1.94 -3.55 -11.93
N ASP A 220 -0.73 -3.23 -12.38
CA ASP A 220 -0.18 -3.78 -13.62
C ASP A 220 -0.13 -5.31 -13.60
N ARG A 221 0.16 -5.90 -12.43
CA ARG A 221 0.14 -7.35 -12.26
C ARG A 221 -1.27 -7.91 -12.23
N VAL A 222 -2.19 -7.17 -11.62
CA VAL A 222 -3.61 -7.53 -11.62
C VAL A 222 -4.10 -7.56 -13.08
N ARG A 223 -3.88 -6.48 -13.84
CA ARG A 223 -4.22 -6.39 -15.28
C ARG A 223 -3.56 -7.49 -16.10
N LYS A 224 -2.26 -7.75 -15.91
CA LYS A 224 -1.54 -8.83 -16.61
C LYS A 224 -2.05 -10.23 -16.28
N HIS A 225 -2.40 -10.49 -15.02
CA HIS A 225 -2.98 -11.78 -14.65
C HIS A 225 -4.42 -11.92 -15.13
N LEU A 226 -5.19 -10.83 -15.12
CA LEU A 226 -6.54 -10.80 -15.69
C LEU A 226 -6.51 -11.03 -17.20
N SER A 227 -5.64 -10.33 -17.94
CA SER A 227 -5.52 -10.52 -19.40
C SER A 227 -5.07 -11.94 -19.76
N LYS A 228 -4.12 -12.51 -19.01
CA LYS A 228 -3.73 -13.93 -19.16
C LYS A 228 -4.88 -14.89 -18.87
N ARG A 229 -5.72 -14.59 -17.86
CA ARG A 229 -6.89 -15.41 -17.53
C ARG A 229 -7.97 -15.29 -18.60
N MET A 230 -8.17 -14.10 -19.17
CA MET A 230 -9.09 -13.84 -20.26
C MET A 230 -8.67 -14.57 -21.54
N ALA A 231 -7.36 -14.62 -21.81
CA ALA A 231 -6.80 -15.29 -22.97
C ALA A 231 -6.72 -16.82 -22.86
N ASP A 232 -6.94 -17.42 -21.67
CA ASP A 232 -6.84 -18.86 -21.46
C ASP A 232 -8.08 -19.59 -22.03
N PRO A 233 -7.95 -20.39 -23.11
CA PRO A 233 -9.08 -21.07 -23.74
C PRO A 233 -9.79 -22.05 -22.80
N ARG A 234 -9.07 -22.62 -21.82
CA ARG A 234 -9.63 -23.58 -20.85
C ARG A 234 -10.56 -22.92 -19.83
N ARG A 235 -10.56 -21.60 -19.74
CA ARG A 235 -11.38 -20.83 -18.78
C ARG A 235 -12.60 -20.15 -19.42
N ARG A 236 -12.83 -20.37 -20.71
CA ARG A 236 -13.98 -19.80 -21.44
C ARG A 236 -15.33 -20.25 -20.87
N GLU A 237 -15.43 -21.51 -20.46
CA GLU A 237 -16.65 -22.06 -19.86
C GLU A 237 -17.00 -21.37 -18.53
N TYR A 238 -16.01 -21.18 -17.65
CA TYR A 238 -16.20 -20.41 -16.41
C TYR A 238 -16.57 -18.95 -16.71
N GLN A 239 -15.97 -18.34 -17.74
CA GLN A 239 -16.33 -16.98 -18.16
C GLN A 239 -17.76 -16.89 -18.69
N SER A 240 -18.27 -17.89 -19.42
CA SER A 240 -19.67 -17.94 -19.84
C SER A 240 -20.63 -18.14 -18.67
N LEU A 241 -20.23 -18.91 -17.65
CA LEU A 241 -21.02 -19.13 -16.43
C LEU A 241 -21.07 -17.89 -15.52
N VAL A 242 -20.00 -17.09 -15.49
CA VAL A 242 -19.93 -15.86 -14.69
C VAL A 242 -20.47 -14.64 -15.43
N GLY A 243 -20.31 -14.57 -16.75
CA GLY A 243 -20.82 -13.48 -17.59
C GLY A 243 -22.32 -13.56 -17.89
N SER A 244 -22.97 -14.68 -17.57
CA SER A 244 -24.44 -14.76 -17.50
C SER A 244 -24.86 -14.25 -16.11
N GLU A 245 -24.93 -12.93 -15.97
CA GLU A 245 -25.08 -12.20 -14.69
C GLU A 245 -26.33 -12.51 -13.84
N ASP A 246 -27.19 -13.45 -14.26
CA ASP A 246 -28.43 -13.78 -13.55
C ASP A 246 -28.39 -15.04 -12.67
N ASN A 247 -27.35 -15.88 -12.72
CA ASN A 247 -27.38 -17.19 -12.03
C ASN A 247 -26.09 -17.58 -11.32
N LEU A 248 -25.47 -16.64 -10.59
CA LEU A 248 -24.40 -17.00 -9.66
C LEU A 248 -24.97 -17.35 -8.27
N PRO A 249 -24.64 -18.52 -7.70
CA PRO A 249 -25.21 -19.03 -6.45
C PRO A 249 -24.82 -18.24 -5.18
N MET A 250 -24.02 -17.18 -5.31
CA MET A 250 -23.52 -16.37 -4.18
C MET A 250 -24.04 -14.94 -4.17
N ARG A 251 -25.12 -14.65 -4.90
CA ARG A 251 -25.83 -13.37 -4.77
C ARG A 251 -26.96 -13.53 -3.76
N THR A 252 -26.63 -13.60 -2.47
CA THR A 252 -27.62 -13.41 -1.40
C THR A 252 -27.94 -11.91 -1.26
N SER A 253 -28.53 -11.32 -2.30
CA SER A 253 -29.32 -10.11 -2.16
C SER A 253 -30.78 -10.56 -2.09
N HIS A 254 -31.47 -10.18 -1.02
CA HIS A 254 -32.87 -10.53 -0.67
C HIS A 254 -33.04 -11.76 0.23
N LEU A 255 -32.55 -11.67 1.47
CA LEU A 255 -33.30 -12.22 2.61
C LEU A 255 -33.97 -11.05 3.34
N PRO A 256 -35.31 -10.93 3.34
CA PRO A 256 -35.98 -9.99 4.21
C PRO A 256 -35.86 -10.52 5.64
N TRP A 257 -35.18 -9.77 6.50
CA TRP A 257 -35.15 -10.04 7.93
C TRP A 257 -36.59 -9.97 8.46
N LYS A 258 -37.05 -11.06 9.08
CA LYS A 258 -38.20 -11.07 10.00
C LYS A 258 -37.69 -11.05 11.41
#